data_AF-A0A955GMX6-F1
#
_entry.id   AF-A0A955GMX6-F1
#
_cell.length_a   1.000
_cell.length_b   1.000
_cell.length_c   1.000
_cell.angle_alpha   90.00
_cell.angle_beta   90.00
_cell.angle_gamma   90.00
#
_symmetry.space_group_name_H-M   'P 1'
#
loop_
_entity.id
_entity.type
_entity.pdbx_description
1 polymer ?
#
loop_
_entity_poly.entity_id
_entity_poly.type
_entity_poly.pdbx_seq_one_letter_code
_entity_poly.pdbx_strand_id
1 'polypeptide(L)'
;KPLDPRKITLDEAKELYAAKLQAEAEKQIATFDNGIQILNGRYGPYITNGKKNAKIPKDTEPKTITAEEAKKLLDESPEKKSRFTRKKK
;
A
#
# COMPACT_ATOMS: atom_id res chain seq x y z
N LYS A 1 -19.54 13.04 -6.59
CA LYS A 1 -20.00 13.97 -7.66
C LYS A 1 -19.08 13.74 -8.85
N PRO A 2 -19.45 13.00 -9.90
CA PRO A 2 -18.55 12.83 -11.02
C PRO A 2 -18.56 14.14 -11.80
N LEU A 3 -17.40 14.81 -11.85
CA LEU A 3 -17.20 15.97 -12.72
C LEU A 3 -17.21 15.46 -14.16
N ASP A 4 -18.04 16.08 -14.98
CA ASP A 4 -18.19 15.74 -16.40
C ASP A 4 -16.84 16.01 -17.11
N PRO A 5 -16.19 15.01 -17.74
CA PRO A 5 -14.81 15.14 -18.25
C PRO A 5 -14.60 16.29 -19.24
N ARG A 6 -15.68 16.79 -19.85
CA ARG A 6 -15.66 17.86 -20.87
C ARG A 6 -15.75 19.27 -20.28
N LYS A 7 -15.98 19.42 -18.97
CA LYS A 7 -16.14 20.72 -18.28
C LYS A 7 -15.04 21.02 -17.27
N ILE A 8 -14.05 20.14 -17.10
CA ILE A 8 -12.95 20.34 -16.17
C ILE A 8 -12.09 21.51 -16.66
N THR A 9 -12.00 22.54 -15.83
CA THR A 9 -11.10 23.68 -16.03
C THR A 9 -9.67 23.33 -15.62
N LEU A 10 -8.69 24.11 -16.08
CA LEU A 10 -7.27 23.86 -15.81
C LEU A 10 -6.97 23.92 -14.29
N ASP A 11 -7.63 24.81 -13.56
CA ASP A 11 -7.47 24.94 -12.11
C ASP A 11 -8.07 23.74 -11.36
N GLU A 12 -9.27 23.29 -11.73
CA GLU A 12 -9.86 22.06 -11.17
C GLU A 12 -9.01 20.81 -11.47
N ALA A 13 -8.39 20.75 -12.66
CA ALA A 13 -7.48 19.66 -13.01
C ALA A 13 -6.24 19.63 -12.10
N LYS A 14 -5.69 20.80 -11.77
CA LYS A 14 -4.56 20.92 -10.83
C LYS A 14 -4.94 20.52 -9.42
N GLU A 15 -6.13 20.91 -8.95
CA GLU A 15 -6.62 20.52 -7.62
C GLU A 15 -6.79 19.00 -7.51
N LEU A 16 -7.41 18.36 -8.51
CA LEU A 16 -7.55 16.91 -8.56
C LEU A 16 -6.20 16.20 -8.61
N TYR A 17 -5.24 16.77 -9.34
CA TYR A 17 -3.89 16.24 -9.41
C TYR A 17 -3.16 16.36 -8.06
N ALA A 18 -3.27 17.51 -7.39
CA ALA A 18 -2.71 17.72 -6.05
C ALA A 18 -3.34 16.75 -5.03
N ALA A 19 -4.66 16.58 -5.06
CA ALA A 19 -5.36 15.62 -4.22
C ALA A 19 -4.92 14.17 -4.50
N LYS A 20 -4.68 13.83 -5.77
CA LYS A 20 -4.13 12.51 -6.14
C LYS A 20 -2.72 12.31 -5.58
N LEU A 21 -1.86 13.33 -5.67
CA LEU A 21 -0.51 13.32 -5.12
C LEU A 21 -0.52 13.12 -3.59
N GLN A 22 -1.41 13.82 -2.88
CA GLN A 22 -1.59 13.64 -1.44
C GLN A 22 -2.08 12.22 -1.11
N ALA A 23 -3.08 11.71 -1.84
CA ALA A 23 -3.58 10.36 -1.65
C ALA A 23 -2.54 9.28 -1.98
N GLU A 24 -1.61 9.56 -2.88
CA GLU A 24 -0.51 8.66 -3.25
C GLU A 24 0.60 8.69 -2.19
N ALA A 25 0.91 9.86 -1.64
CA ALA A 25 1.79 10.00 -0.49
C ALA A 25 1.22 9.33 0.77
N GLU A 26 -0.08 9.44 1.03
CA GLU A 26 -0.73 8.75 2.16
C GLU A 26 -0.74 7.21 2.00
N LYS A 27 -0.74 6.74 0.75
CA LYS A 27 -0.62 5.31 0.44
C LYS A 27 0.79 4.78 0.64
N GLN A 28 1.82 5.61 0.43
CA GLN A 28 3.22 5.20 0.58
C GLN A 28 3.79 5.72 1.89
N ILE A 29 3.85 4.85 2.90
CA ILE A 29 4.27 5.22 4.25
C ILE A 29 5.80 5.25 4.35
N ALA A 30 6.46 4.20 3.85
CA ALA A 30 7.92 4.11 3.86
C ALA A 30 8.41 3.22 2.72
N THR A 31 9.61 3.50 2.21
CA THR A 31 10.31 2.67 1.23
C THR A 31 11.73 2.50 1.71
N PHE A 32 12.19 1.26 1.79
CA PHE A 32 13.53 0.92 2.23
C PHE A 32 14.35 0.43 1.04
N ASP A 33 15.66 0.68 1.07
CA ASP A 33 16.60 0.32 -0.01
C ASP A 33 16.66 -1.18 -0.32
N ASN A 34 16.26 -2.02 0.65
CA ASN A 34 16.21 -3.47 0.52
C ASN A 34 15.04 -3.98 -0.34
N GLY A 35 14.31 -3.09 -1.03
CA GLY A 35 13.11 -3.43 -1.81
C GLY A 35 11.85 -3.65 -0.96
N ILE A 36 11.94 -3.41 0.34
CA ILE A 36 10.82 -3.52 1.28
C ILE A 36 10.06 -2.18 1.29
N GLN A 37 8.74 -2.23 1.17
CA GLN A 37 7.87 -1.07 1.18
C GLN A 37 6.76 -1.24 2.22
N ILE A 38 6.43 -0.15 2.89
CA ILE A 38 5.28 -0.05 3.78
C ILE A 38 4.22 0.77 3.06
N LEU A 39 3.08 0.14 2.80
CA LEU A 39 1.98 0.73 2.04
C LEU A 39 0.70 0.71 2.86
N ASN A 40 -0.10 1.76 2.76
CA ASN A 40 -1.42 1.83 3.34
C ASN A 40 -2.45 1.24 2.36
N GLY A 41 -2.84 -0.02 2.59
CA GLY A 41 -3.79 -0.72 1.74
C GLY A 41 -5.25 -0.55 2.20
N ARG A 42 -6.17 -1.15 1.45
CA ARG A 42 -7.62 -1.17 1.80
C ARG A 42 -7.91 -1.72 3.20
N TYR A 43 -7.07 -2.65 3.67
CA TYR A 43 -7.25 -3.36 4.94
C TYR A 43 -6.30 -2.83 6.05
N GLY A 44 -5.67 -1.68 5.83
CA GLY A 44 -4.66 -1.09 6.71
C GLY A 44 -3.24 -1.22 6.17
N PRO A 45 -2.26 -0.73 6.96
CA PRO A 45 -0.86 -0.74 6.57
C PRO A 45 -0.29 -2.17 6.50
N TYR A 46 0.51 -2.42 5.47
CA TYR A 46 1.17 -3.70 5.25
C TYR A 46 2.59 -3.50 4.73
N ILE A 47 3.44 -4.49 4.99
CA ILE A 47 4.81 -4.57 4.49
C ILE A 47 4.80 -5.47 3.26
N THR A 48 5.49 -5.07 2.20
CA THR A 48 5.69 -5.86 0.99
C THR A 48 7.14 -5.83 0.57
N ASN A 49 7.66 -6.99 0.16
CA ASN A 49 8.94 -7.11 -0.54
C ASN A 49 8.73 -7.52 -2.01
N GLY A 50 7.56 -7.19 -2.57
CA GLY A 50 7.12 -7.60 -3.92
C GLY A 50 6.72 -9.07 -4.04
N LYS A 51 7.38 -9.99 -3.32
CA LYS A 51 7.10 -11.43 -3.30
C LYS A 51 6.25 -11.85 -2.10
N LYS A 52 6.65 -11.40 -0.90
CA LYS A 52 5.96 -11.68 0.36
C LYS A 52 5.32 -10.42 0.91
N ASN A 53 4.17 -10.61 1.57
CA ASN A 53 3.44 -9.55 2.23
C ASN A 53 3.28 -9.93 3.70
N ALA A 54 3.53 -8.97 4.59
CA ALA A 54 3.31 -9.09 6.01
C ALA A 54 2.32 -8.03 6.48
N LYS A 55 1.49 -8.41 7.45
CA LYS A 55 0.55 -7.49 8.08
C LYS A 55 1.26 -6.79 9.24
N ILE A 56 1.11 -5.48 9.32
CA ILE A 56 1.61 -4.73 10.47
C ILE A 56 0.60 -4.92 11.63
N PRO A 57 1.06 -5.29 12.84
CA PRO A 57 0.22 -5.29 14.04
C PRO A 57 -0.44 -3.92 14.24
N LYS A 58 -1.67 -3.90 14.77
CA LYS A 58 -2.38 -2.63 14.99
C LYS A 58 -1.74 -1.75 16.07
N ASP A 59 -0.93 -2.37 16.93
CA ASP A 59 -0.29 -1.72 18.07
C ASP A 59 1.04 -1.05 17.69
N THR A 60 1.54 -1.26 16.47
CA THR A 60 2.78 -0.65 16.00
C THR A 60 2.52 0.38 14.90
N GLU A 61 3.13 1.55 15.05
CA GLU A 61 3.01 2.60 14.03
C GLU A 61 3.81 2.21 12.78
N PRO A 62 3.17 2.21 11.59
CA PRO A 62 3.84 1.79 10.36
C PRO A 62 4.98 2.74 9.94
N LYS A 63 5.02 3.96 10.50
CA LYS A 63 6.07 4.96 10.26
C LYS A 63 7.33 4.74 11.09
N THR A 64 7.21 4.06 12.24
CA THR A 64 8.35 3.83 13.14
C THR A 64 9.06 2.51 12.87
N ILE A 65 8.43 1.62 12.08
CA ILE A 65 9.02 0.33 11.72
C ILE A 65 10.31 0.55 10.95
N THR A 66 11.39 -0.01 11.47
CA THR A 66 12.70 0.01 10.83
C THR A 66 12.82 -1.09 9.77
N ALA A 67 13.82 -0.98 8.88
CA ALA A 67 14.06 -1.98 7.84
C ALA A 67 14.28 -3.39 8.43
N GLU A 68 14.89 -3.50 9.62
CA GLU A 68 15.12 -4.77 10.30
C GLU A 68 13.84 -5.40 10.83
N GLU A 69 12.98 -4.61 11.48
CA GLU A 69 11.67 -5.06 11.98
C GLU A 69 10.75 -5.45 10.82
N ALA A 70 10.78 -4.68 9.73
CA ALA A 70 10.00 -5.01 8.53
C ALA A 70 10.42 -6.36 7.94
N LYS A 71 11.72 -6.67 7.98
CA LYS A 71 12.26 -7.96 7.54
C LYS A 71 11.84 -9.10 8.47
N LYS A 72 11.92 -8.91 9.79
CA LYS A 72 11.44 -9.89 10.79
C LYS A 72 9.95 -10.21 10.59
N LEU A 73 9.11 -9.20 10.43
CA LEU A 73 7.69 -9.37 10.17
C LEU A 73 7.41 -10.09 8.84
N LEU A 74 8.23 -9.86 7.81
CA LEU A 74 8.14 -10.58 6.53
C LEU A 74 8.54 -12.05 6.64
N ASP A 75 9.54 -12.36 7.46
CA ASP A 75 10.01 -13.73 7.69
C ASP A 75 9.02 -14.53 8.55
N GLU A 76 8.39 -13.89 9.54
CA GLU A 76 7.32 -14.49 10.36
C GLU A 76 6.00 -14.68 9.58
N SER A 77 5.77 -13.87 8.56
CA SER A 77 4.51 -13.89 7.83
C SER A 77 4.41 -15.12 6.91
N PRO A 78 3.31 -15.89 6.97
CA PRO A 78 3.16 -17.09 6.16
C PRO A 78 3.15 -16.74 4.67
N GLU A 79 3.85 -17.56 3.87
CA GLU A 79 3.85 -17.42 2.42
C GLU A 79 2.41 -17.46 1.88
N LYS A 80 2.14 -16.71 0.81
CA LYS A 80 0.83 -16.69 0.16
C LYS A 80 0.44 -18.11 -0.23
N LYS A 81 -0.42 -18.76 0.57
CA LYS A 81 -1.09 -19.99 0.18
C LYS A 81 -1.85 -19.70 -1.10
N SER A 82 -1.46 -20.33 -2.20
CA SER A 82 -2.15 -20.15 -3.47
C SER A 82 -3.62 -20.51 -3.23
N ARG A 83 -4.52 -19.60 -3.59
CA ARG A 83 -5.95 -19.90 -3.51
C ARG A 83 -6.22 -20.97 -4.57
N PHE A 84 -6.39 -22.21 -4.13
CA PHE A 84 -6.77 -23.31 -5.00
C PHE A 84 -8.15 -22.98 -5.61
N THR A 85 -8.15 -22.47 -6.84
CA THR A 85 -9.38 -22.24 -7.59
C THR A 85 -9.92 -23.62 -7.96
N ARG A 86 -10.97 -24.06 -7.27
CA ARG A 86 -11.67 -25.31 -7.58
C ARG A 86 -12.27 -25.14 -8.98
N LYS A 87 -11.61 -25.71 -10.00
CA LYS A 87 -12.09 -25.71 -11.39
C LYS A 87 -13.45 -26.43 -11.38
N LYS A 88 -14.56 -25.69 -11.55
CA LYS A 88 -15.87 -26.31 -11.76
C LYS A 88 -15.80 -27.04 -13.11
N LYS A 89 -16.12 -28.33 -13.09
CA LYS A 89 -16.35 -29.17 -14.27
C LYS A 89 -17.68 -28.80 -14.91
#